data_AF-A0A127QMS1-F1
#
_entry.id   AF-A0A127QMS1-F1
#
_cell.length_a   1.000
_cell.length_b   1.000
_cell.length_c   1.000
_cell.angle_alpha   90.00
_cell.angle_beta   90.00
_cell.angle_gamma   90.00
#
_symmetry.space_group_name_H-M   'P 1'
#
loop_
_entity.id
_entity.type
_entity.pdbx_description
1 polymer ?
#
loop_
_entity_poly.entity_id
_entity_poly.type
_entity_poly.pdbx_seq_one_letter_code
_entity_poly.pdbx_strand_id
1 'polypeptide(L)'
;MWLKSIFNKSATVDQDEERLRAAGTPAAPSSPPPVRAAAPARPELQPAASSANNQIQYDEKLISQLKGDHAALLLMYSSVANKMSSDSWESIPGALREMRMAMYGHLLTEGVKLYSYMRRNLAEEPNLLEVYRSYKREMDGIGRVAFDFFDKYQGKDWLLRPDARTGFKSEFENLGKVLVDRITREENILYPLYLPS
;
A
#
# COMPACT_ATOMS: atom_id res chain seq x y z
N MET A 1 -9.97 -18.39 21.64
CA MET A 1 -8.71 -18.03 22.36
C MET A 1 -7.50 -18.14 21.41
N TRP A 2 -7.54 -17.49 20.25
CA TRP A 2 -6.57 -17.70 19.15
C TRP A 2 -5.73 -16.46 18.78
N LEU A 3 -5.91 -15.33 19.50
CA LEU A 3 -5.20 -14.07 19.23
C LEU A 3 -3.76 -14.02 19.81
N LYS A 4 -3.35 -15.00 20.64
CA LYS A 4 -2.06 -14.96 21.34
C LYS A 4 -0.88 -15.54 20.54
N SER A 5 -1.13 -16.26 19.44
CA SER A 5 -0.08 -17.02 18.73
C SER A 5 0.69 -16.22 17.67
N ILE A 6 0.33 -14.96 17.48
CA ILE A 6 0.75 -14.12 16.35
C ILE A 6 2.07 -13.37 16.65
N PHE A 7 2.46 -13.29 17.93
CA PHE A 7 3.46 -12.37 18.48
C PHE A 7 4.94 -12.80 18.41
N ASN A 8 5.33 -13.81 17.63
CA ASN A 8 6.72 -14.26 17.66
C ASN A 8 7.22 -14.81 16.32
N LYS A 9 8.12 -14.07 15.66
CA LYS A 9 9.47 -14.49 15.22
C LYS A 9 9.93 -13.78 13.93
N SER A 10 11.17 -13.30 13.98
CA SER A 10 11.87 -12.41 13.06
C SER A 10 12.22 -12.99 11.68
N ALA A 11 12.34 -12.08 10.70
CA ALA A 11 12.65 -12.31 9.29
C ALA A 11 14.16 -12.41 8.98
N THR A 12 14.49 -13.12 7.90
CA THR A 12 15.81 -13.10 7.23
C THR A 12 15.63 -12.88 5.72
N VAL A 13 16.51 -12.05 5.16
CA VAL A 13 16.59 -11.51 3.79
C VAL A 13 17.68 -12.24 3.00
N ASP A 14 17.50 -12.44 1.69
CA ASP A 14 18.55 -12.37 0.64
C ASP A 14 17.87 -12.34 -0.76
N GLN A 15 18.02 -11.27 -1.55
CA GLN A 15 19.03 -11.00 -2.59
C GLN A 15 18.96 -11.93 -3.81
N ASP A 16 18.81 -11.31 -5.00
CA ASP A 16 19.50 -11.69 -6.25
C ASP A 16 19.12 -10.73 -7.40
N GLU A 17 19.90 -9.67 -7.58
CA GLU A 17 20.04 -8.94 -8.84
C GLU A 17 21.46 -9.15 -9.35
N GLU A 18 21.66 -9.92 -10.42
CA GLU A 18 22.64 -9.60 -11.47
C GLU A 18 22.46 -10.56 -12.66
N ARG A 19 22.27 -10.01 -13.87
CA ARG A 19 22.95 -10.52 -15.09
C ARG A 19 22.76 -9.55 -16.26
N LEU A 20 23.85 -8.87 -16.54
CA LEU A 20 24.13 -8.02 -17.68
C LEU A 20 24.46 -8.83 -18.95
N ARG A 21 23.93 -8.35 -20.08
CA ARG A 21 24.59 -7.99 -21.36
C ARG A 21 25.15 -9.04 -22.35
N ALA A 22 25.08 -8.55 -23.61
CA ALA A 22 25.88 -8.83 -24.82
C ALA A 22 25.31 -9.91 -25.76
N ALA A 23 25.30 -9.83 -27.11
CA ALA A 23 26.03 -9.00 -28.08
C ALA A 23 25.32 -9.06 -29.48
N GLY A 24 25.76 -8.24 -30.46
CA GLY A 24 25.59 -8.55 -31.89
C GLY A 24 25.39 -7.37 -32.85
N THR A 25 26.39 -7.11 -33.70
CA THR A 25 26.64 -5.93 -34.56
C THR A 25 26.02 -6.07 -36.01
N PRO A 26 26.38 -5.24 -37.03
CA PRO A 26 25.61 -4.13 -37.64
C PRO A 26 25.06 -4.39 -39.07
N ALA A 27 24.21 -3.48 -39.59
CA ALA A 27 23.94 -3.36 -41.03
C ALA A 27 23.67 -1.90 -41.46
N ALA A 28 24.03 -1.60 -42.72
CA ALA A 28 24.34 -0.30 -43.33
C ALA A 28 23.10 0.51 -43.82
N PRO A 29 23.26 1.71 -44.43
CA PRO A 29 22.32 2.83 -44.34
C PRO A 29 21.22 2.84 -45.41
N SER A 30 20.07 3.40 -45.07
CA SER A 30 18.98 3.71 -46.02
C SER A 30 18.55 5.18 -45.92
N SER A 31 18.40 5.79 -47.09
CA SER A 31 18.10 7.19 -47.44
C SER A 31 16.95 7.89 -46.67
N PRO A 32 16.93 9.24 -46.64
CA PRO A 32 16.01 10.01 -45.81
C PRO A 32 14.56 10.03 -46.36
N PRO A 33 13.53 10.09 -45.49
CA PRO A 33 12.15 10.30 -45.90
C PRO A 33 11.89 11.78 -46.24
N PRO A 34 10.83 12.09 -47.01
CA PRO A 34 10.56 13.44 -47.51
C PRO A 34 10.15 14.39 -46.38
N VAL A 35 10.55 15.65 -46.53
CA VAL A 35 10.22 16.77 -45.64
C VAL A 35 8.70 16.93 -45.58
N ARG A 36 8.12 16.60 -44.41
CA ARG A 36 6.71 16.88 -44.11
C ARG A 36 6.54 18.39 -43.94
N ALA A 37 5.59 18.95 -44.66
CA ALA A 37 5.16 20.34 -44.54
C ALA A 37 4.85 20.72 -43.08
N ALA A 38 5.25 21.92 -42.69
CA ALA A 38 5.08 22.46 -41.35
C ALA A 38 3.61 22.49 -40.93
N ALA A 39 3.31 21.88 -39.78
CA ALA A 39 2.04 22.03 -39.11
C ALA A 39 1.92 23.45 -38.50
N PRO A 40 0.71 24.04 -38.42
CA PRO A 40 0.53 25.34 -37.78
C PRO A 40 0.91 25.27 -36.30
N ALA A 41 1.55 26.33 -35.81
CA ALA A 41 1.98 26.47 -34.42
C ALA A 41 0.83 26.19 -33.46
N ARG A 42 1.01 25.23 -32.55
CA ARG A 42 0.11 25.04 -31.40
C ARG A 42 0.12 26.32 -30.57
N PRO A 43 -1.03 26.81 -30.08
CA PRO A 43 -1.04 27.86 -29.09
C PRO A 43 -0.19 27.42 -27.90
N GLU A 44 0.81 28.22 -27.57
CA GLU A 44 1.65 28.02 -26.40
C GLU A 44 0.74 28.08 -25.18
N LEU A 45 0.49 26.92 -24.57
CA LEU A 45 -0.26 26.84 -23.32
C LEU A 45 0.56 27.61 -22.29
N GLN A 46 0.08 28.81 -21.94
CA GLN A 46 0.63 29.61 -20.85
C GLN A 46 0.78 28.69 -19.63
N PRO A 47 1.93 28.72 -18.92
CA PRO A 47 2.09 27.94 -17.72
C PRO A 47 0.97 28.34 -16.75
N ALA A 48 0.12 27.38 -16.41
CA ALA A 48 -0.93 27.56 -15.43
C ALA A 48 -0.31 28.21 -14.20
N ALA A 49 -0.82 29.38 -13.81
CA ALA A 49 -0.43 30.08 -12.60
C ALA A 49 -0.37 29.04 -11.46
N SER A 50 0.82 28.91 -10.86
CA SER A 50 1.04 27.97 -9.76
C SER A 50 -0.01 28.23 -8.69
N SER A 51 -0.91 27.27 -8.48
CA SER A 51 -1.92 27.34 -7.43
C SER A 51 -1.22 27.19 -6.08
N ALA A 52 -0.64 28.30 -5.60
CA ALA A 52 0.08 28.40 -4.34
C ALA A 52 -0.78 28.05 -3.10
N ASN A 53 -2.09 27.81 -3.28
CA ASN A 53 -3.05 27.53 -2.20
C ASN A 53 -3.58 26.08 -2.14
N ASN A 54 -3.11 25.13 -2.94
CA ASN A 54 -3.60 23.74 -2.85
C ASN A 54 -2.79 22.86 -1.87
N GLN A 55 -2.21 23.47 -0.83
CA GLN A 55 -1.39 22.74 0.14
C GLN A 55 -2.26 22.00 1.16
N ILE A 56 -1.93 20.73 1.42
CA ILE A 56 -2.55 19.93 2.47
C ILE A 56 -2.23 20.56 3.83
N GLN A 57 -3.27 20.96 4.56
CA GLN A 57 -3.16 21.57 5.89
C GLN A 57 -3.29 20.53 7.00
N TYR A 58 -2.93 20.93 8.21
CA TYR A 58 -3.19 20.14 9.41
C TYR A 58 -4.70 19.88 9.57
N ASP A 59 -5.07 18.65 9.88
CA ASP A 59 -6.44 18.19 10.09
C ASP A 59 -6.49 17.51 11.47
N GLU A 60 -7.05 18.21 12.45
CA GLU A 60 -7.14 17.75 13.84
C GLU A 60 -7.92 16.44 14.01
N LYS A 61 -8.74 16.07 13.01
CA LYS A 61 -9.57 14.85 13.04
C LYS A 61 -8.89 13.67 12.36
N LEU A 62 -7.79 13.90 11.63
CA LEU A 62 -7.16 12.89 10.80
C LEU A 62 -6.72 11.66 11.60
N ILE A 63 -6.02 11.86 12.72
CA ILE A 63 -5.55 10.73 13.54
C ILE A 63 -6.72 9.92 14.11
N SER A 64 -7.78 10.60 14.57
CA SER A 64 -8.99 9.93 15.06
C SER A 64 -9.68 9.12 13.95
N GLN A 65 -9.78 9.69 12.74
CA GLN A 65 -10.31 9.01 11.57
C GLN A 65 -9.52 7.73 11.25
N LEU A 66 -8.18 7.83 11.14
CA LEU A 66 -7.33 6.69 10.79
C LEU A 66 -7.37 5.57 11.84
N LYS A 67 -7.48 5.91 13.13
CA LYS A 67 -7.70 4.91 14.20
C LYS A 67 -9.08 4.25 14.08
N GLY A 68 -10.10 4.99 13.67
CA GLY A 68 -11.41 4.44 13.32
C GLY A 68 -11.32 3.43 12.18
N ASP A 69 -10.57 3.77 11.13
CA ASP A 69 -10.32 2.89 9.98
C ASP A 69 -9.57 1.61 10.41
N HIS A 70 -8.56 1.72 11.29
CA HIS A 70 -7.88 0.57 11.90
C HIS A 70 -8.86 -0.37 12.63
N ALA A 71 -9.73 0.18 13.47
CA ALA A 71 -10.72 -0.61 14.21
C ALA A 71 -11.68 -1.32 13.25
N ALA A 72 -12.13 -0.65 12.19
CA ALA A 72 -12.98 -1.25 11.15
C ALA A 72 -12.26 -2.41 10.43
N LEU A 73 -10.99 -2.24 10.07
CA LEU A 73 -10.18 -3.30 9.44
C LEU A 73 -10.02 -4.52 10.34
N LEU A 74 -9.77 -4.33 11.65
CA LEU A 74 -9.66 -5.41 12.62
C LEU A 74 -11.00 -6.15 12.84
N LEU A 75 -12.12 -5.43 12.78
CA LEU A 75 -13.45 -6.04 12.82
C LEU A 75 -13.74 -6.87 11.56
N MET A 76 -13.38 -6.38 10.38
CA MET A 76 -13.51 -7.11 9.11
C MET A 76 -12.63 -8.38 9.12
N TYR A 77 -11.39 -8.28 9.58
CA TYR A 77 -10.52 -9.44 9.78
C TYR A 77 -11.17 -10.48 10.70
N SER A 78 -11.71 -10.05 11.84
CA SER A 78 -12.40 -10.94 12.78
C SER A 78 -13.64 -11.59 12.16
N SER A 79 -14.39 -10.86 11.32
CA SER A 79 -15.55 -11.40 10.59
C SER A 79 -15.16 -12.52 9.62
N VAL A 80 -14.04 -12.37 8.90
CA VAL A 80 -13.51 -13.42 8.02
C VAL A 80 -13.02 -14.62 8.83
N ALA A 81 -12.31 -14.39 9.93
CA ALA A 81 -11.88 -15.46 10.85
C ALA A 81 -13.06 -16.28 11.37
N ASN A 82 -14.13 -15.60 11.78
CA ASN A 82 -15.35 -16.24 12.26
C ASN A 82 -16.02 -17.08 11.16
N LYS A 83 -16.11 -16.56 9.92
CA LYS A 83 -16.65 -17.30 8.76
C LYS A 83 -15.85 -18.57 8.47
N MET A 84 -14.52 -18.53 8.60
CA MET A 84 -13.70 -19.74 8.47
C MET A 84 -14.00 -20.75 9.57
N SER A 85 -14.17 -20.28 10.81
CA SER A 85 -14.45 -21.16 11.97
C SER A 85 -15.85 -21.78 11.93
N SER A 86 -16.83 -21.11 11.31
CA SER A 86 -18.20 -21.62 11.11
C SER A 86 -18.40 -22.31 9.76
N ASP A 87 -17.31 -22.71 9.08
CA ASP A 87 -17.31 -23.37 7.76
C ASP A 87 -18.08 -22.61 6.66
N SER A 88 -18.26 -21.30 6.84
CA SER A 88 -19.06 -20.41 5.98
C SER A 88 -18.23 -19.85 4.80
N TRP A 89 -17.53 -20.74 4.10
CA TRP A 89 -16.51 -20.42 3.08
C TRP A 89 -17.03 -19.59 1.90
N GLU A 90 -18.24 -19.85 1.42
CA GLU A 90 -18.84 -19.15 0.28
C GLU A 90 -18.97 -17.63 0.47
N SER A 91 -19.02 -17.17 1.73
CA SER A 91 -19.17 -15.76 2.08
C SER A 91 -17.83 -15.01 2.20
N ILE A 92 -16.71 -15.73 2.23
CA ILE A 92 -15.38 -15.15 2.48
C ILE A 92 -14.93 -14.22 1.34
N PRO A 93 -15.04 -14.57 0.04
CA PRO A 93 -14.59 -13.67 -1.03
C PRO A 93 -15.29 -12.30 -1.02
N GLY A 94 -16.58 -12.27 -0.66
CA GLY A 94 -17.32 -11.02 -0.47
C GLY A 94 -16.75 -10.16 0.65
N ALA A 95 -16.50 -10.78 1.81
CA ALA A 95 -15.90 -10.10 2.96
C ALA A 95 -14.46 -9.62 2.69
N LEU A 96 -13.66 -10.40 1.93
CA LEU A 96 -12.32 -9.97 1.51
C LEU A 96 -12.36 -8.76 0.58
N ARG A 97 -13.33 -8.70 -0.33
CA ARG A 97 -13.51 -7.52 -1.20
C ARG A 97 -13.85 -6.27 -0.39
N GLU A 98 -14.74 -6.39 0.60
CA GLU A 98 -15.06 -5.27 1.50
C GLU A 98 -13.82 -4.81 2.29
N MET A 99 -13.07 -5.75 2.87
CA MET A 99 -11.83 -5.47 3.59
C MET A 99 -10.78 -4.80 2.70
N ARG A 100 -10.62 -5.28 1.46
CA ARG A 100 -9.72 -4.69 0.46
C ARG A 100 -10.09 -3.24 0.15
N MET A 101 -11.38 -2.94 0.00
CA MET A 101 -11.85 -1.58 -0.26
C MET A 101 -11.62 -0.65 0.92
N ALA A 102 -11.91 -1.11 2.15
CA ALA A 102 -11.62 -0.37 3.36
C ALA A 102 -10.11 -0.08 3.49
N MET A 103 -9.26 -1.07 3.22
CA MET A 103 -7.81 -0.92 3.27
C MET A 103 -7.31 0.06 2.20
N TYR A 104 -7.85 0.01 0.99
CA TYR A 104 -7.53 0.98 -0.05
C TYR A 104 -7.88 2.41 0.35
N GLY A 105 -9.07 2.63 0.91
CA GLY A 105 -9.51 3.94 1.40
C GLY A 105 -8.62 4.48 2.53
N HIS A 106 -8.25 3.61 3.47
CA HIS A 106 -7.32 3.92 4.56
C HIS A 106 -5.96 4.40 4.02
N LEU A 107 -5.32 3.58 3.18
CA LEU A 107 -3.99 3.86 2.62
C LEU A 107 -3.99 5.12 1.74
N LEU A 108 -5.08 5.36 1.00
CA LEU A 108 -5.23 6.57 0.20
C LEU A 108 -5.28 7.81 1.10
N THR A 109 -6.03 7.74 2.19
CA THR A 109 -6.15 8.83 3.18
C THR A 109 -4.79 9.15 3.80
N GLU A 110 -4.03 8.13 4.20
CA GLU A 110 -2.67 8.31 4.71
C GLU A 110 -1.73 8.91 3.65
N GLY A 111 -1.75 8.40 2.42
CA GLY A 111 -0.95 8.90 1.29
C GLY A 111 -1.16 10.38 1.02
N VAL A 112 -2.43 10.76 0.85
CA VAL A 112 -2.82 12.10 0.42
C VAL A 112 -2.78 13.10 1.57
N LYS A 113 -3.26 12.73 2.76
CA LYS A 113 -3.32 13.66 3.89
C LYS A 113 -2.09 13.56 4.78
N LEU A 114 -1.89 12.42 5.43
CA LEU A 114 -0.89 12.27 6.50
C LEU A 114 0.53 12.42 5.96
N TYR A 115 0.92 11.55 5.03
CA TYR A 115 2.28 11.49 4.51
C TYR A 115 2.67 12.75 3.74
N SER A 116 1.73 13.36 3.02
CA SER A 116 1.98 14.60 2.27
C SER A 116 2.17 15.80 3.20
N TYR A 117 1.36 15.92 4.26
CA TYR A 117 1.55 16.94 5.29
C TYR A 117 2.88 16.75 6.04
N MET A 118 3.15 15.55 6.56
CA MET A 118 4.36 15.29 7.36
C MET A 118 5.64 15.52 6.56
N ARG A 119 5.69 15.10 5.29
CA ARG A 119 6.86 15.34 4.43
C ARG A 119 7.22 16.82 4.35
N ARG A 120 6.21 17.69 4.26
CA ARG A 120 6.41 19.15 4.18
C ARG A 120 6.92 19.69 5.50
N ASN A 121 6.26 19.34 6.61
CA ASN A 121 6.57 19.92 7.92
C ASN A 121 7.87 19.42 8.54
N LEU A 122 8.31 18.22 8.17
CA LEU A 122 9.58 17.66 8.59
C LEU A 122 10.74 18.04 7.66
N ALA A 123 10.51 18.89 6.64
CA ALA A 123 11.53 19.22 5.65
C ALA A 123 12.77 19.90 6.25
N GLU A 124 12.58 20.66 7.33
CA GLU A 124 13.65 21.38 8.04
C GLU A 124 14.24 20.55 9.21
N GLU A 125 13.69 19.36 9.47
CA GLU A 125 14.08 18.46 10.57
C GLU A 125 14.68 17.15 10.00
N PRO A 126 15.96 17.15 9.57
CA PRO A 126 16.54 16.07 8.76
C PRO A 126 16.49 14.70 9.44
N ASN A 127 16.69 14.64 10.76
CA ASN A 127 16.62 13.40 11.54
C ASN A 127 15.20 12.82 11.55
N LEU A 128 14.19 13.67 11.76
CA LEU A 128 12.79 13.24 11.75
C LEU A 128 12.33 12.86 10.35
N LEU A 129 12.84 13.54 9.32
CA LEU A 129 12.56 13.23 7.92
C LEU A 129 13.11 11.85 7.52
N GLU A 130 14.29 11.47 8.00
CA GLU A 130 14.85 10.14 7.77
C GLU A 130 14.01 9.05 8.42
N VAL A 131 13.63 9.25 9.70
CA VAL A 131 12.73 8.35 10.42
C VAL A 131 11.41 8.19 9.65
N TYR A 132 10.76 9.30 9.27
CA TYR A 132 9.55 9.29 8.46
C TYR A 132 9.72 8.49 7.15
N ARG A 133 10.83 8.69 6.41
CA ARG A 133 11.09 7.99 5.15
C ARG A 133 11.28 6.49 5.35
N SER A 134 11.94 6.09 6.44
CA SER A 134 12.11 4.68 6.79
C SER A 134 10.76 4.02 7.05
N TYR A 135 9.94 4.62 7.93
CA TYR A 135 8.61 4.11 8.24
C TYR A 135 7.70 4.06 7.02
N LYS A 136 7.69 5.11 6.19
CA LYS A 136 6.87 5.10 4.97
C LYS A 136 7.23 3.93 4.04
N ARG A 137 8.52 3.66 3.82
CA ARG A 137 8.95 2.53 2.97
C ARG A 137 8.52 1.19 3.55
N GLU A 138 8.65 1.02 4.86
CA GLU A 138 8.18 -0.18 5.55
C GLU A 138 6.66 -0.36 5.40
N MET A 139 5.88 0.72 5.56
CA MET A 139 4.42 0.69 5.42
C MET A 139 3.97 0.38 3.99
N ASP A 140 4.67 0.91 2.98
CA ASP A 140 4.42 0.59 1.57
C ASP A 140 4.67 -0.92 1.30
N GLY A 141 5.68 -1.50 1.95
CA GLY A 141 5.96 -2.95 1.90
C GLY A 141 4.84 -3.80 2.51
N ILE A 142 4.36 -3.43 3.70
CA ILE A 142 3.24 -4.13 4.36
C ILE A 142 1.96 -4.03 3.52
N GLY A 143 1.67 -2.85 2.96
CA GLY A 143 0.50 -2.64 2.10
C GLY A 143 0.49 -3.58 0.90
N ARG A 144 1.66 -3.79 0.26
CA ARG A 144 1.81 -4.71 -0.86
C ARG A 144 1.47 -6.15 -0.49
N VAL A 145 2.01 -6.67 0.61
CA VAL A 145 1.74 -8.03 1.10
C VAL A 145 0.24 -8.27 1.27
N ALA A 146 -0.49 -7.28 1.80
CA ALA A 146 -1.93 -7.38 1.98
C ALA A 146 -2.72 -7.37 0.66
N PHE A 147 -2.34 -6.51 -0.30
CA PHE A 147 -3.00 -6.50 -1.61
C PHE A 147 -2.73 -7.75 -2.43
N ASP A 148 -1.51 -8.28 -2.38
CA ASP A 148 -1.16 -9.55 -3.03
C ASP A 148 -2.05 -10.70 -2.49
N PHE A 149 -2.31 -10.71 -1.18
CA PHE A 149 -3.26 -11.65 -0.56
C PHE A 149 -4.68 -11.45 -1.10
N PHE A 150 -5.20 -10.21 -1.11
CA PHE A 150 -6.56 -9.95 -1.59
C PHE A 150 -6.73 -10.32 -3.07
N ASP A 151 -5.74 -10.01 -3.89
CA ASP A 151 -5.77 -10.25 -5.33
C ASP A 151 -5.68 -11.76 -5.63
N LYS A 152 -4.94 -12.54 -4.82
CA LYS A 152 -4.88 -14.00 -4.91
C LYS A 152 -6.21 -14.69 -4.62
N TYR A 153 -6.98 -14.18 -3.67
CA TYR A 153 -8.24 -14.82 -3.20
C TYR A 153 -9.52 -14.11 -3.67
N GLN A 154 -9.42 -13.25 -4.70
CA GLN A 154 -10.57 -12.53 -5.26
C GLN A 154 -11.61 -13.45 -5.95
N GLY A 155 -11.15 -14.59 -6.48
CA GLY A 155 -11.99 -15.58 -7.14
C GLY A 155 -12.61 -16.60 -6.19
N LYS A 156 -13.37 -17.55 -6.73
CA LYS A 156 -14.00 -18.64 -5.97
C LYS A 156 -13.36 -20.01 -6.17
N ASP A 157 -12.51 -20.19 -7.18
CA ASP A 157 -11.98 -21.51 -7.56
C ASP A 157 -11.21 -22.22 -6.44
N TRP A 158 -10.51 -21.45 -5.60
CA TRP A 158 -9.78 -21.97 -4.45
C TRP A 158 -10.70 -22.56 -3.38
N LEU A 159 -11.98 -22.17 -3.33
CA LEU A 159 -12.95 -22.73 -2.39
C LEU A 159 -13.23 -24.20 -2.65
N LEU A 160 -13.04 -24.69 -3.88
CA LEU A 160 -13.35 -26.08 -4.24
C LEU A 160 -12.27 -27.07 -3.78
N ARG A 161 -11.12 -26.58 -3.34
CA ARG A 161 -9.91 -27.36 -3.06
C ARG A 161 -9.52 -27.30 -1.57
N PRO A 162 -9.58 -28.41 -0.82
CA PRO A 162 -9.27 -28.42 0.62
C PRO A 162 -7.84 -27.97 0.97
N ASP A 163 -6.86 -28.31 0.13
CA ASP A 163 -5.47 -27.85 0.22
C ASP A 163 -5.37 -26.33 0.05
N ALA A 164 -6.10 -25.77 -0.91
CA ALA A 164 -6.14 -24.32 -1.12
C ALA A 164 -6.79 -23.57 0.06
N ARG A 165 -7.83 -24.14 0.69
CA ARG A 165 -8.41 -23.58 1.93
C ARG A 165 -7.42 -23.61 3.10
N THR A 166 -6.55 -24.61 3.15
CA THR A 166 -5.50 -24.69 4.18
C THR A 166 -4.43 -23.63 3.95
N GLY A 167 -3.98 -23.44 2.69
CA GLY A 167 -3.09 -22.35 2.32
C GLY A 167 -3.68 -20.96 2.62
N PHE A 168 -4.97 -20.77 2.31
CA PHE A 168 -5.70 -19.55 2.64
C PHE A 168 -5.63 -19.22 4.13
N LYS A 169 -5.89 -20.20 5.02
CA LYS A 169 -5.84 -19.99 6.48
C LYS A 169 -4.46 -19.48 6.92
N SER A 170 -3.40 -20.14 6.46
CA SER A 170 -2.03 -19.77 6.83
C SER A 170 -1.66 -18.36 6.33
N GLU A 171 -2.03 -18.03 5.10
CA GLU A 171 -1.76 -16.70 4.56
C GLU A 171 -2.64 -15.62 5.19
N PHE A 172 -3.87 -15.94 5.58
CA PHE A 172 -4.77 -15.05 6.30
C PHE A 172 -4.25 -14.75 7.71
N GLU A 173 -3.70 -15.74 8.41
CA GLU A 173 -2.99 -15.52 9.68
C GLU A 173 -1.81 -14.57 9.52
N ASN A 174 -1.06 -14.71 8.42
CA ASN A 174 0.04 -13.79 8.09
C ASN A 174 -0.48 -12.37 7.78
N LEU A 175 -1.60 -12.24 7.07
CA LEU A 175 -2.26 -10.95 6.87
C LEU A 175 -2.58 -10.27 8.22
N GLY A 176 -3.09 -11.03 9.19
CA GLY A 176 -3.35 -10.54 10.55
C GLY A 176 -2.09 -10.03 11.25
N LYS A 177 -0.97 -10.75 11.13
CA LYS A 177 0.35 -10.32 11.64
C LYS A 177 0.72 -8.96 11.11
N VAL A 178 0.80 -8.85 9.77
CA VAL A 178 1.30 -7.63 9.13
C VAL A 178 0.37 -6.44 9.35
N LEU A 179 -0.94 -6.66 9.46
CA LEU A 179 -1.91 -5.61 9.77
C LEU A 179 -1.69 -5.04 11.18
N VAL A 180 -1.58 -5.90 12.19
CA VAL A 180 -1.32 -5.46 13.59
C VAL A 180 0.02 -4.75 13.70
N ASP A 181 1.03 -5.28 13.02
CA ASP A 181 2.38 -4.70 12.97
C ASP A 181 2.39 -3.28 12.39
N ARG A 182 1.62 -3.06 11.32
CA ARG A 182 1.42 -1.73 10.71
C ARG A 182 0.70 -0.79 11.65
N ILE A 183 -0.46 -1.18 12.16
CA ILE A 183 -1.27 -0.36 13.08
C ILE A 183 -0.46 0.06 14.30
N THR A 184 0.30 -0.88 14.89
CA THR A 184 1.12 -0.61 16.08
C THR A 184 2.20 0.42 15.80
N ARG A 185 2.91 0.31 14.68
CA ARG A 185 3.95 1.27 14.29
C ARG A 185 3.35 2.64 13.97
N GLU A 186 2.24 2.67 13.27
CA GLU A 186 1.57 3.93 12.92
C GLU A 186 1.09 4.67 14.15
N GLU A 187 0.38 3.98 15.04
CA GLU A 187 -0.19 4.61 16.22
C GLU A 187 0.84 5.04 17.26
N ASN A 188 1.91 4.26 17.44
CA ASN A 188 2.90 4.52 18.50
C ASN A 188 4.10 5.34 18.03
N ILE A 189 4.36 5.42 16.72
CA ILE A 189 5.59 6.03 16.19
C ILE A 189 5.28 7.11 15.17
N LEU A 190 4.43 6.82 14.18
CA LEU A 190 4.15 7.78 13.11
C LEU A 190 3.20 8.91 13.55
N TYR A 191 2.06 8.57 14.16
CA TYR A 191 1.05 9.54 14.56
C TYR A 191 1.54 10.57 15.59
N PRO A 192 2.44 10.24 16.54
CA PRO A 192 3.06 11.25 17.41
C PRO A 192 3.86 12.32 16.68
N LEU A 193 4.32 12.07 15.45
CA LEU A 193 5.04 13.04 14.62
C LEU A 193 4.09 13.96 13.83
N TYR A 194 2.77 13.72 13.88
CA TYR A 194 1.76 14.55 13.25
C TYR A 194 1.35 15.70 14.18
N LEU A 195 2.13 16.78 14.16
CA LEU A 195 1.93 17.96 14.98
C LEU A 195 1.46 19.15 14.13
N PRO A 196 0.69 20.10 14.68
CA PRO A 196 0.41 21.37 14.02
C PRO A 196 1.70 22.10 13.62
N SER A 197 1.69 22.74 12.44
CA SER A 197 2.77 23.55 11.88
C SER A 197 2.83 24.93 12.53
#